data_AF-A0A068Z1D8-F1
#
_entry.id   AF-A0A068Z1D8-F1
#
_cell.length_a   1.000
_cell.length_b   1.000
_cell.length_c   1.000
_cell.angle_alpha   90.00
_cell.angle_beta   90.00
_cell.angle_gamma   90.00
#
_symmetry.space_group_name_H-M   'P 1'
#
loop_
_entity.id
_entity.type
_entity.pdbx_description
1 polymer ?
#
loop_
_entity_poly.entity_id
_entity_poly.type
_entity_poly.pdbx_seq_one_letter_code
_entity_poly.pdbx_strand_id
1 'polypeptide(L)'
;MEGTTALCRGSEALRKIQQDAAHEASVFHEERAQKLFASSQPAELAALQSVVRRFTLQGVGRYWLQIAACTMQTQVEMIRSATHVLAREKDLGMKSPMEIFQSALPPLANGFFPMTAHVAEGQPLHS
;
A
#
# COMPACT_ATOMS: atom_id res chain seq x y z
N MET A 1 10.97 11.03 -18.56
CA MET A 1 10.24 11.96 -17.66
C MET A 1 8.83 11.48 -17.28
N GLU A 2 8.08 10.81 -18.16
CA GLU A 2 6.68 10.42 -17.85
C GLU A 2 6.55 9.35 -16.74
N GLY A 3 7.40 8.32 -16.75
CA GLY A 3 7.40 7.28 -15.69
C GLY A 3 7.78 7.80 -14.30
N THR A 4 8.71 8.78 -14.23
CA THR A 4 9.07 9.44 -12.95
C THR A 4 7.93 10.30 -12.43
N THR A 5 7.14 10.93 -13.30
CA THR A 5 5.96 11.70 -12.90
C THR A 5 4.83 10.80 -12.38
N ALA A 6 4.62 9.63 -12.99
CA ALA A 6 3.65 8.63 -12.49
C ALA A 6 4.03 8.13 -11.09
N LEU A 7 5.32 7.88 -10.83
CA LEU A 7 5.82 7.48 -9.52
C LEU A 7 5.61 8.57 -8.46
N CYS A 8 5.92 9.83 -8.77
CA CYS A 8 5.71 10.95 -7.84
C CYS A 8 4.22 11.10 -7.49
N ARG A 9 3.33 11.08 -8.51
CA ARG A 9 1.87 11.14 -8.29
C ARG A 9 1.37 9.97 -7.46
N GLY A 10 1.86 8.76 -7.71
CA GLY A 10 1.55 7.57 -6.91
C GLY A 10 1.99 7.73 -5.45
N SER A 11 3.18 8.29 -5.22
CA SER A 11 3.68 8.56 -3.85
C SER A 11 2.85 9.60 -3.10
N GLU A 12 2.42 10.66 -3.79
CA GLU A 12 1.52 11.68 -3.22
C GLU A 12 0.16 11.09 -2.88
N ALA A 13 -0.43 10.30 -3.78
CA ALA A 13 -1.70 9.62 -3.55
C ALA A 13 -1.61 8.64 -2.37
N LEU A 14 -0.52 7.87 -2.28
CA LEU A 14 -0.27 6.96 -1.16
C LEU A 14 -0.18 7.71 0.17
N ARG A 15 0.56 8.83 0.20
CA ARG A 15 0.69 9.67 1.39
C ARG A 15 -0.64 10.28 1.79
N LYS A 16 -1.48 10.66 0.82
CA LYS A 16 -2.83 11.14 1.09
C LYS A 16 -3.70 10.06 1.75
N ILE A 17 -3.68 8.82 1.25
CA ILE A 17 -4.40 7.69 1.87
C ILE A 17 -3.96 7.50 3.33
N GLN A 18 -2.65 7.56 3.59
CA GLN A 18 -2.10 7.44 4.95
C GLN A 18 -2.57 8.59 5.86
N GLN A 19 -2.53 9.83 5.36
CA GLN A 19 -2.96 11.01 6.11
C GLN A 19 -4.46 10.97 6.42
N ASP A 20 -5.28 10.65 5.43
CA ASP A 20 -6.74 10.60 5.58
C ASP A 20 -7.12 9.49 6.59
N ALA A 21 -6.49 8.31 6.52
CA ALA A 21 -6.72 7.22 7.48
C ALA A 21 -6.24 7.56 8.90
N ALA A 22 -5.08 8.21 9.04
CA ALA A 22 -4.58 8.64 10.33
C ALA A 22 -5.50 9.69 10.95
N HIS A 23 -5.95 10.66 10.16
CA HIS A 23 -6.86 11.70 10.62
C HIS A 23 -8.22 11.13 11.05
N GLU A 24 -8.83 10.26 10.23
CA GLU A 24 -10.09 9.57 10.57
C GLU A 24 -9.95 8.81 11.90
N ALA A 25 -8.87 8.06 12.06
CA ALA A 25 -8.60 7.31 13.29
C ALA A 25 -8.41 8.24 14.50
N SER A 26 -7.64 9.32 14.36
CA SER A 26 -7.42 10.29 15.45
C SER A 26 -8.73 10.90 15.94
N VAL A 27 -9.54 11.44 15.02
CA VAL A 27 -10.84 12.05 15.37
C VAL A 27 -11.76 11.02 16.03
N PHE A 28 -11.88 9.83 15.43
CA PHE A 28 -12.71 8.77 15.99
C PHE A 28 -12.28 8.37 17.40
N HIS A 29 -10.98 8.16 17.63
CA HIS A 29 -10.49 7.74 18.94
C HIS A 29 -10.61 8.84 19.99
N GLU A 30 -10.40 10.10 19.62
CA GLU A 30 -10.58 11.25 20.51
C GLU A 30 -12.03 11.37 21.00
N GLU A 31 -13.00 11.34 20.09
CA GLU A 31 -14.44 11.38 20.45
C GLU A 31 -14.84 10.22 21.37
N ARG A 32 -14.25 9.03 21.17
CA ARG A 32 -14.56 7.83 21.96
C ARG A 32 -13.87 7.86 23.31
N ALA A 33 -12.68 8.42 23.40
CA ALA A 33 -12.01 8.66 24.67
C ALA A 33 -12.83 9.62 25.54
N GLN A 34 -13.36 10.71 24.97
CA GLN A 34 -14.25 11.63 25.69
C GLN A 34 -15.50 10.92 26.23
N LYS A 35 -16.12 10.04 25.41
CA LYS A 35 -17.28 9.24 25.84
C LYS A 35 -16.93 8.23 26.93
N LEU A 36 -15.73 7.64 26.88
CA LEU A 36 -15.26 6.72 27.91
C LEU A 36 -15.19 7.39 29.28
N PHE A 37 -14.76 8.65 29.35
CA PHE A 37 -14.71 9.40 30.60
C PHE A 37 -16.10 9.78 31.15
N ALA A 38 -17.13 9.84 30.29
CA ALA A 38 -18.49 10.19 30.68
C ALA A 38 -19.35 8.97 31.06
N SER A 39 -19.08 7.80 30.48
CA SER A 39 -19.87 6.58 30.71
C SER A 39 -19.55 5.91 32.04
N SER A 40 -20.58 5.58 32.82
CA SER A 40 -20.45 4.87 34.10
C SER A 40 -21.15 3.51 34.12
N GLN A 41 -22.01 3.22 33.13
CA GLN A 41 -22.75 1.96 33.09
C GLN A 41 -22.01 0.88 32.29
N PRO A 42 -21.93 -0.37 32.78
CA PRO A 42 -21.27 -1.48 32.08
C PRO A 42 -21.79 -1.73 30.66
N ALA A 43 -23.09 -1.55 30.43
CA ALA A 43 -23.70 -1.73 29.11
C ALA A 43 -23.20 -0.68 28.09
N GLU A 44 -23.01 0.57 28.53
CA GLU A 44 -22.47 1.65 27.70
C GLU A 44 -21.01 1.41 27.36
N LEU A 45 -20.22 0.93 28.33
CA LEU A 45 -18.82 0.55 28.10
C LEU A 45 -18.70 -0.60 27.08
N ALA A 46 -19.56 -1.62 27.18
CA ALA A 46 -19.59 -2.73 26.22
C ALA A 46 -19.99 -2.25 24.82
N ALA A 47 -20.96 -1.34 24.72
CA ALA A 47 -21.35 -0.72 23.46
C ALA A 47 -20.20 0.10 22.85
N LEU A 48 -19.51 0.90 23.66
CA LEU A 48 -18.36 1.70 23.22
C LEU A 48 -17.23 0.79 22.69
N GLN A 49 -16.90 -0.28 23.39
CA GLN A 49 -15.90 -1.26 22.96
C GLN A 49 -16.29 -1.97 21.66
N SER A 50 -17.58 -2.30 21.49
CA SER A 50 -18.10 -2.88 20.23
C SER A 50 -17.90 -1.92 19.05
N VAL A 51 -18.23 -0.64 19.24
CA VAL A 51 -18.07 0.39 18.21
C VAL A 51 -16.60 0.59 17.84
N VAL A 52 -15.70 0.66 18.82
CA VAL A 52 -14.26 0.79 18.57
C VAL A 52 -13.74 -0.42 17.77
N ARG A 53 -14.08 -1.65 18.18
CA ARG A 53 -13.65 -2.86 17.45
C ARG A 53 -14.15 -2.88 16.00
N ARG A 54 -15.42 -2.51 15.79
CA ARG A 54 -16.00 -2.45 14.44
C ARG A 54 -15.26 -1.43 13.58
N PHE A 55 -15.01 -0.25 14.11
CA PHE A 55 -14.24 0.79 13.41
C PHE A 55 -12.86 0.28 13.03
N THR A 56 -12.11 -0.32 13.95
CA THR A 56 -10.76 -0.85 13.67
C THR A 56 -10.79 -1.91 12.57
N LEU A 57 -11.68 -2.90 12.65
CA LEU A 57 -11.76 -3.97 11.66
C LEU A 57 -12.12 -3.45 10.26
N GLN A 58 -13.12 -2.56 10.18
CA GLN A 58 -13.53 -1.98 8.90
C GLN A 58 -12.48 -1.01 8.36
N GLY A 59 -11.87 -0.20 9.23
CA GLY A 59 -10.84 0.77 8.86
C GLY A 59 -9.59 0.11 8.30
N VAL A 60 -9.08 -0.95 8.96
CA VAL A 60 -7.92 -1.72 8.47
C VAL A 60 -8.20 -2.32 7.09
N GLY A 61 -9.37 -2.93 6.90
CA GLY A 61 -9.75 -3.49 5.60
C GLY A 61 -9.81 -2.44 4.50
N ARG A 62 -10.48 -1.31 4.74
CA ARG A 62 -10.57 -0.21 3.77
C ARG A 62 -9.20 0.37 3.45
N TYR A 63 -8.38 0.62 4.46
CA TYR A 63 -7.05 1.19 4.30
C TYR A 63 -6.18 0.32 3.39
N TRP A 64 -6.09 -0.99 3.66
CA TRP A 64 -5.27 -1.89 2.83
C TRP A 64 -5.79 -2.01 1.40
N LEU A 65 -7.11 -2.03 1.19
CA LEU A 65 -7.68 -2.02 -0.16
C LEU A 65 -7.31 -0.76 -0.93
N GLN A 66 -7.33 0.41 -0.28
CA GLN A 66 -6.94 1.68 -0.90
C GLN A 66 -5.45 1.70 -1.26
N ILE A 67 -4.58 1.24 -0.37
CA ILE A 67 -3.14 1.10 -0.62
C ILE A 67 -2.88 0.17 -1.82
N ALA A 68 -3.55 -0.99 -1.86
CA ALA A 68 -3.40 -1.95 -2.95
C ALA A 68 -3.86 -1.36 -4.30
N ALA A 69 -5.02 -0.72 -4.32
CA ALA A 69 -5.56 -0.08 -5.52
C ALA A 69 -4.64 1.04 -6.04
N CYS A 70 -4.17 1.92 -5.15
CA CYS A 70 -3.24 3.01 -5.49
C CYS A 70 -1.92 2.47 -6.07
N THR A 71 -1.40 1.40 -5.47
CA THR A 71 -0.16 0.76 -5.93
C THR A 71 -0.34 0.14 -7.32
N MET A 72 -1.42 -0.62 -7.53
CA MET A 72 -1.72 -1.22 -8.83
C MET A 72 -1.90 -0.14 -9.91
N GLN A 73 -2.61 0.95 -9.61
CA GLN A 73 -2.80 2.05 -10.54
C GLN A 73 -1.45 2.69 -10.91
N THR A 74 -0.59 2.95 -9.93
CA THR A 74 0.75 3.53 -10.17
C THR A 74 1.60 2.61 -11.06
N GLN A 75 1.57 1.30 -10.81
CA GLN A 75 2.28 0.32 -11.64
C GLN A 75 1.77 0.33 -13.09
N VAL A 76 0.44 0.34 -13.29
CA VAL A 76 -0.16 0.41 -14.62
C VAL A 76 0.23 1.69 -15.36
N GLU A 77 0.22 2.84 -14.69
CA GLU A 77 0.64 4.12 -15.28
C GLU A 77 2.13 4.14 -15.65
N MET A 78 2.99 3.56 -14.80
CA MET A 78 4.42 3.41 -15.09
C MET A 78 4.65 2.51 -16.31
N ILE A 79 3.99 1.35 -16.38
CA ILE A 79 4.11 0.42 -17.52
C ILE A 79 3.61 1.10 -18.80
N ARG A 80 2.46 1.78 -18.76
CA ARG A 80 1.93 2.52 -19.91
C ARG A 80 2.92 3.59 -20.40
N SER A 81 3.52 4.33 -19.47
CA SER A 81 4.54 5.34 -19.79
C SER A 81 5.77 4.69 -20.45
N ALA A 82 6.21 3.54 -19.94
CA ALA A 82 7.28 2.77 -20.58
C ALA A 82 6.88 2.31 -21.99
N THR A 83 5.68 1.75 -22.18
CA THR A 83 5.20 1.30 -23.50
C THR A 83 5.12 2.44 -24.53
N HIS A 84 4.70 3.64 -24.14
CA HIS A 84 4.70 4.79 -25.05
C HIS A 84 6.10 5.22 -25.47
N VAL A 85 7.06 5.20 -24.54
CA VAL A 85 8.48 5.44 -24.86
C VAL A 85 9.01 4.35 -25.80
N LEU A 86 8.71 3.07 -25.53
CA LEU A 86 9.10 1.93 -26.37
C LEU A 86 8.54 2.01 -27.79
N ALA A 87 7.26 2.40 -27.94
CA ALA A 87 6.63 2.56 -29.24
C ALA A 87 7.29 3.68 -30.05
N ARG A 88 7.68 4.78 -29.40
CA ARG A 88 8.39 5.91 -30.02
C ARG A 88 9.83 5.57 -30.40
N GLU A 89 10.52 4.73 -29.62
CA GLU A 89 11.90 4.30 -29.90
C GLU A 89 11.99 3.20 -30.97
N LYS A 90 10.95 2.37 -31.11
CA LYS A 90 10.85 1.37 -32.20
C LYS A 90 10.83 2.03 -33.58
N ASP A 91 10.18 3.20 -33.71
CA ASP A 91 10.22 4.02 -34.93
C ASP A 91 11.62 4.60 -35.22
N LEU A 92 12.52 4.63 -34.22
CA LEU A 92 13.89 5.14 -34.32
C LEU A 92 14.96 4.03 -34.49
N GLY A 93 14.56 2.74 -34.55
CA GLY A 93 15.47 1.63 -34.91
C GLY A 93 16.54 1.27 -33.87
N MET A 94 16.30 1.49 -32.57
CA MET A 94 17.22 1.10 -31.49
C MET A 94 16.85 -0.25 -30.83
N LYS A 95 17.84 -0.91 -30.19
CA LYS A 95 17.77 -2.27 -29.61
C LYS A 95 16.56 -2.50 -28.68
N SER A 96 16.09 -3.76 -28.61
CA SER A 96 14.94 -4.25 -27.83
C SER A 96 14.93 -3.70 -26.39
N PRO A 97 14.12 -2.67 -26.10
CA PRO A 97 14.20 -1.99 -24.82
C PRO A 97 13.40 -2.70 -23.71
N MET A 98 12.85 -3.88 -24.01
CA MET A 98 12.36 -4.85 -23.03
C MET A 98 13.49 -5.30 -22.08
N GLU A 99 14.70 -5.51 -22.60
CA GLU A 99 15.88 -5.89 -21.80
C GLU A 99 16.29 -4.75 -20.85
N ILE A 100 16.19 -3.50 -21.32
CA ILE A 100 16.53 -2.30 -20.53
C ILE A 100 15.50 -2.10 -19.42
N PHE A 101 14.20 -2.23 -19.72
CA PHE A 101 13.13 -2.12 -18.73
C PHE A 101 13.21 -3.22 -17.66
N GLN A 102 13.50 -4.46 -18.06
CA GLN A 102 13.74 -5.56 -17.11
C GLN A 102 14.97 -5.30 -16.23
N SER A 103 16.03 -4.69 -16.77
CA SER A 103 17.24 -4.35 -16.00
C SER A 103 17.09 -3.12 -15.10
N ALA A 104 16.10 -2.26 -15.35
CA ALA A 104 15.89 -1.00 -14.64
C ALA A 104 14.83 -1.10 -13.53
N LEU A 105 14.05 -2.18 -13.47
CA LEU A 105 13.14 -2.44 -12.36
C LEU A 105 13.97 -2.91 -11.15
N PRO A 106 13.98 -2.18 -10.01
CA PRO A 106 14.48 -2.75 -8.77
C PRO A 106 13.62 -3.97 -8.40
N PRO A 107 14.11 -4.90 -7.56
CA PRO A 107 13.33 -6.03 -7.06
C PRO A 107 12.22 -5.57 -6.09
N LEU A 108 11.30 -4.73 -6.56
CA LEU A 108 10.14 -4.23 -5.84
C LEU A 108 9.01 -5.27 -5.76
N ALA A 109 9.17 -6.41 -6.44
CA ALA A 109 8.29 -7.57 -6.28
C ALA A 109 8.48 -8.30 -4.93
N ASN A 110 9.60 -8.09 -4.23
CA ASN A 110 9.86 -8.70 -2.93
C ASN A 110 9.42 -7.84 -1.73
N GLY A 111 9.02 -6.58 -1.95
CA GLY A 111 8.90 -5.60 -0.86
C GLY A 111 7.51 -5.37 -0.28
N PHE A 112 6.43 -5.77 -0.99
CA PHE A 112 5.08 -5.31 -0.62
C PHE A 112 4.18 -6.35 0.05
N PHE A 113 4.62 -7.61 0.16
CA PHE A 113 4.01 -8.60 1.04
C PHE A 113 5.10 -9.46 1.71
N PRO A 114 5.44 -9.27 3.00
CA PRO A 114 6.10 -10.30 3.76
C PRO A 114 5.01 -11.25 4.29
N MET A 115 4.39 -12.02 3.41
CA MET A 115 3.64 -13.19 3.84
C MET A 115 4.25 -14.40 3.14
N THR A 116 4.92 -15.20 3.97
CA THR A 116 5.52 -16.53 3.74
C THR A 116 6.73 -16.62 2.81
N ALA A 117 7.91 -16.55 3.41
CA ALA A 117 8.82 -17.70 3.41
C ALA A 117 9.77 -17.58 4.61
N HIS A 118 9.38 -18.19 5.74
CA HIS A 118 10.35 -18.68 6.70
C HIS A 118 11.21 -19.70 5.95
N VAL A 119 12.39 -19.30 5.48
CA VAL A 119 13.48 -20.26 5.30
C VAL A 119 14.17 -20.32 6.65
N ALA A 120 13.83 -21.34 7.44
CA ALA A 120 14.66 -21.69 8.58
C ALA A 120 16.03 -22.07 8.05
N GLU A 121 17.03 -21.23 8.34
CA GLU A 121 18.43 -21.58 8.16
C GLU A 121 18.76 -22.81 9.01
N GLY A 122 19.47 -23.76 8.38
CA GLY A 122 20.37 -24.67 9.09
C GLY A 122 19.81 -26.04 9.43
N GLN A 123 20.14 -27.03 8.59
CA GLN A 123 20.60 -28.33 9.08
C GLN A 123 21.41 -29.05 7.98
N PRO A 124 22.71 -29.36 8.21
CA PRO A 124 23.49 -30.18 7.30
C PRO A 124 23.24 -31.66 7.61
N LEU A 125 23.01 -32.47 6.59
CA LEU A 125 23.15 -33.92 6.67
C LEU A 125 24.10 -34.38 5.57
N HIS A 126 25.37 -34.46 5.95
CA HIS A 126 26.34 -35.34 5.34
C HIS A 126 25.84 -36.79 5.44
N SER A 127 26.07 -37.59 4.39
CA SER A 127 26.37 -39.01 4.55
C SER A 127 27.87 -39.18 4.78
#